data_AF-A0A3D2IA59-F1
#
_entry.id   AF-A0A3D2IA59-F1
#
_cell.length_a   1.000
_cell.length_b   1.000
_cell.length_c   1.000
_cell.angle_alpha   90.00
_cell.angle_beta   90.00
_cell.angle_gamma   90.00
#
_symmetry.space_group_name_H-M   'P 1'
#
loop_
_entity.id
_entity.type
_entity.pdbx_description
1 polymer ?
#
loop_
_entity_poly.entity_id
_entity_poly.type
_entity_poly.pdbx_seq_one_letter_code
_entity_poly.pdbx_strand_id
1 'polypeptide(L)'
;AAVAAMRPAPEEVADTFLLPLRELRAHPPEVYAYQQPVAIPDFPYADAGVAADYPWRPCRIEVPVYRGLPHPLWGITARITMAVVDKL
;
A
#
# COMPACT_ATOMS: atom_id res chain seq x y z
N ALA A 1 23.34 2.35 -10.03
CA ALA A 1 24.26 1.25 -9.65
C ALA A 1 23.54 0.12 -8.92
N ALA A 2 22.82 0.37 -7.81
CA ALA A 2 22.17 -0.68 -7.02
C ALA A 2 21.19 -1.58 -7.80
N VAL A 3 20.28 -1.00 -8.60
CA VAL A 3 19.31 -1.79 -9.40
C VAL A 3 20.00 -2.73 -10.41
N ALA A 4 21.11 -2.31 -11.02
CA ALA A 4 21.84 -3.12 -12.00
C ALA A 4 22.52 -4.35 -11.37
N ALA A 5 22.81 -4.30 -10.06
CA ALA A 5 23.40 -5.40 -9.31
C ALA A 5 22.34 -6.31 -8.66
N MET A 6 21.05 -6.00 -8.79
CA MET A 6 19.97 -6.76 -8.18
C MET A 6 19.95 -8.21 -8.71
N ARG A 7 19.73 -9.16 -7.80
CA ARG A 7 19.57 -10.60 -8.08
C ARG A 7 18.35 -11.10 -7.31
N PRO A 8 17.13 -10.92 -7.85
CA PRO A 8 15.92 -11.39 -7.18
C PRO A 8 15.93 -12.92 -7.07
N ALA A 9 15.42 -13.41 -5.93
CA ALA A 9 15.22 -14.83 -5.70
C ALA A 9 14.02 -15.31 -6.54
N PRO A 10 14.21 -16.20 -7.53
CA PRO A 10 13.13 -16.60 -8.44
C PRO A 10 11.98 -17.36 -7.74
N GLU A 11 12.23 -17.92 -6.56
CA GLU A 11 11.23 -18.59 -5.73
C GLU A 11 10.22 -17.63 -5.09
N GLU A 12 10.58 -16.35 -4.92
CA GLU A 12 9.76 -15.34 -4.25
C GLU A 12 9.38 -14.19 -5.18
N VAL A 13 10.23 -13.86 -6.16
CA VAL A 13 10.08 -12.69 -7.03
C VAL A 13 9.89 -13.13 -8.48
N ALA A 14 8.65 -13.01 -8.95
CA ALA A 14 8.30 -13.36 -10.32
C ALA A 14 8.89 -12.38 -11.36
N ASP A 15 8.91 -11.08 -11.07
CA ASP A 15 9.41 -10.06 -11.99
C ASP A 15 9.76 -8.75 -11.26
N THR A 16 10.53 -7.88 -11.93
CA THR A 16 10.89 -6.53 -11.47
C THR A 16 10.77 -5.51 -12.60
N PHE A 17 10.22 -4.34 -12.30
CA PHE A 17 10.08 -3.26 -13.27
C PHE A 17 10.45 -1.91 -12.66
N LEU A 18 10.74 -0.93 -13.54
CA LEU A 18 11.02 0.44 -13.14
C LEU A 18 10.00 1.38 -13.80
N LEU A 19 9.55 2.37 -13.06
CA LEU A 19 8.68 3.43 -13.55
C LEU A 19 9.39 4.79 -13.46
N PRO A 20 9.42 5.58 -14.55
CA PRO A 20 9.94 6.93 -14.46
C PRO A 20 9.05 7.81 -13.58
N LEU A 21 9.66 8.62 -12.71
CA LEU A 21 8.91 9.55 -11.84
C LEU A 21 7.99 10.50 -12.61
N ARG A 22 8.40 10.93 -13.81
CA ARG A 22 7.58 11.78 -14.67
C ARG A 22 6.27 11.12 -15.09
N GLU A 23 6.27 9.80 -15.31
CA GLU A 23 5.06 9.07 -15.72
C GLU A 23 4.08 8.98 -14.55
N LEU A 24 4.60 8.75 -13.34
CA LEU A 24 3.79 8.74 -12.11
C LEU A 24 3.15 10.11 -11.84
N ARG A 25 3.90 11.21 -12.08
CA ARG A 25 3.36 12.58 -11.92
C ARG A 25 2.32 12.92 -12.99
N ALA A 26 2.55 12.50 -14.23
CA ALA A 26 1.63 12.77 -15.34
C ALA A 26 0.31 11.96 -15.21
N HIS A 27 0.34 10.83 -14.51
CA HIS A 27 -0.80 9.93 -14.34
C HIS A 27 -1.07 9.70 -12.85
N PRO A 28 -1.62 10.69 -12.12
CA PRO A 28 -1.96 10.51 -10.71
C PRO A 28 -2.99 9.39 -10.53
N PRO A 29 -2.97 8.67 -9.40
CA PRO A 29 -3.88 7.56 -9.17
C PRO A 29 -5.30 8.06 -8.94
N GLU A 30 -6.30 7.26 -9.33
CA GLU A 30 -7.65 7.43 -8.79
C GLU A 30 -7.70 6.85 -7.38
N VAL A 31 -8.26 7.59 -6.42
CA VAL A 31 -8.31 7.18 -5.02
C VAL A 31 -9.72 6.74 -4.66
N TYR A 32 -9.87 5.43 -4.41
CA TYR A 32 -11.09 4.86 -3.87
C TYR A 32 -11.06 4.89 -2.34
N ALA A 33 -12.17 5.21 -1.70
CA ALA A 33 -12.26 5.18 -0.24
C ALA A 33 -13.38 4.23 0.20
N TYR A 34 -13.10 3.42 1.22
CA TYR A 34 -14.12 2.60 1.89
C TYR A 34 -13.94 2.63 3.40
N GLN A 35 -15.01 2.28 4.12
CA GLN A 35 -14.97 2.07 5.57
C GLN A 35 -14.73 0.59 5.82
N GLN A 36 -13.58 0.26 6.41
CA GLN A 36 -13.32 -1.10 6.85
C GLN A 36 -14.08 -1.36 8.17
N PRO A 37 -15.00 -2.35 8.20
CA PRO A 37 -15.72 -2.68 9.41
C PRO A 37 -14.75 -3.23 10.46
N VAL A 38 -15.11 -3.03 11.72
CA VAL A 38 -14.41 -3.64 12.85
C VAL A 38 -14.88 -5.09 12.99
N ALA A 39 -13.95 -6.04 12.89
CA ALA A 39 -14.18 -7.43 13.24
C ALA A 39 -12.94 -7.94 13.99
N ILE A 40 -13.02 -7.96 15.32
CA ILE A 40 -11.88 -8.23 16.21
C ILE A 40 -12.30 -9.25 17.30
N PRO A 41 -12.76 -10.47 16.93
CA PRO A 41 -13.26 -11.43 17.91
C PRO A 41 -12.16 -11.99 18.84
N ASP A 42 -10.96 -12.20 18.33
CA ASP A 42 -9.89 -12.95 19.02
C ASP A 42 -8.71 -12.08 19.47
N PHE A 43 -8.90 -10.78 19.62
CA PHE A 43 -7.80 -9.90 20.02
C PHE A 43 -7.43 -10.09 21.48
N PRO A 44 -6.13 -10.22 21.81
CA PRO A 44 -5.68 -10.48 23.17
C PRO A 44 -5.65 -9.18 23.98
N TYR A 45 -6.82 -8.69 24.39
CA TYR A 45 -6.98 -7.43 25.12
C TYR A 45 -6.09 -7.35 26.37
N ALA A 46 -6.02 -8.45 27.14
CA ALA A 46 -5.20 -8.53 28.35
C ALA A 46 -3.70 -8.40 28.05
N ASP A 47 -3.18 -9.13 27.06
CA ASP A 47 -1.76 -9.07 26.68
C ASP A 47 -1.39 -7.71 26.09
N ALA A 48 -2.34 -7.09 25.37
CA ALA A 48 -2.21 -5.74 24.84
C ALA A 48 -2.40 -4.64 25.90
N GLY A 49 -2.77 -4.98 27.14
CA GLY A 49 -2.98 -4.02 28.22
C GLY A 49 -4.15 -3.06 27.99
N VAL A 50 -5.14 -3.44 27.18
CA VAL A 50 -6.34 -2.66 26.89
C VAL A 50 -7.59 -3.33 27.45
N ALA A 51 -8.59 -2.54 27.80
CA ALA A 51 -9.84 -3.08 28.30
C ALA A 51 -10.59 -3.87 27.22
N ALA A 52 -11.34 -4.90 27.61
CA ALA A 52 -12.09 -5.76 26.68
C ALA A 52 -13.22 -5.02 25.94
N ASP A 53 -13.66 -3.87 26.47
CA ASP A 53 -14.63 -2.95 25.86
C ASP A 53 -13.95 -1.86 25.00
N TYR A 54 -12.71 -2.09 24.57
CA TYR A 54 -11.96 -1.12 23.76
C TYR A 54 -12.80 -0.66 22.54
N PRO A 55 -12.98 0.66 22.37
CA PRO A 55 -13.90 1.20 21.37
C PRO A 55 -13.25 1.23 19.99
N TRP A 56 -13.07 0.06 19.38
CA TRP A 56 -12.62 -0.06 18.00
C TRP A 56 -13.49 0.80 17.08
N ARG A 57 -12.83 1.56 16.21
CA ARG A 57 -13.50 2.42 15.23
C ARG A 57 -13.29 1.85 13.83
N PRO A 58 -14.32 1.93 12.96
CA PRO A 58 -14.12 1.68 11.54
C PRO A 58 -12.97 2.52 11.00
N CYS A 59 -12.12 1.90 10.19
CA CYS A 59 -10.99 2.59 9.60
C CYS A 59 -11.35 3.03 8.17
N ARG A 60 -11.19 4.33 7.88
CA ARG A 60 -11.29 4.81 6.50
C ARG A 60 -10.01 4.41 5.76
N ILE A 61 -10.15 3.56 4.75
CA ILE A 61 -9.04 3.12 3.91
C ILE A 61 -9.13 3.78 2.54
N GLU A 62 -8.04 4.41 2.13
CA GLU A 62 -7.87 4.95 0.78
C GLU A 62 -7.05 3.96 -0.07
N VAL A 63 -7.55 3.60 -1.23
CA VAL A 63 -6.94 2.65 -2.17
C VAL A 63 -6.64 3.42 -3.46
N PRO A 64 -5.42 3.97 -3.60
CA PRO A 64 -4.98 4.56 -4.85
C PRO A 64 -4.82 3.46 -5.91
N VAL A 65 -5.22 3.75 -7.14
CA VAL A 65 -5.11 2.86 -8.30
C VAL A 65 -4.52 3.68 -9.46
N TYR A 66 -3.28 3.36 -9.84
CA TYR A 66 -2.69 3.91 -11.07
C TYR A 66 -3.18 3.11 -12.27
N ARG A 67 -3.67 3.81 -13.29
CA ARG A 67 -4.09 3.21 -14.56
C ARG A 67 -3.11 3.52 -15.69
N GLY A 68 -3.13 2.69 -16.72
CA GLY A 68 -2.32 2.91 -17.92
C GLY A 68 -0.83 2.61 -17.74
N LEU A 69 -0.41 2.12 -16.57
CA LEU A 69 0.95 1.65 -16.35
C LEU A 69 1.13 0.24 -16.94
N PRO A 70 2.36 -0.13 -17.36
CA PRO A 70 2.66 -1.47 -17.87
C PRO A 70 2.35 -2.59 -16.88
N HIS A 71 2.35 -2.30 -15.57
CA HIS A 71 2.00 -3.23 -14.51
C HIS A 71 0.97 -2.61 -13.55
N PRO A 72 0.06 -3.42 -12.97
CA PRO A 72 -0.87 -2.94 -11.96
C PRO A 72 -0.14 -2.36 -10.75
N LEU A 73 -0.49 -1.12 -10.38
CA LEU A 73 0.04 -0.45 -9.19
C LEU A 73 -1.14 0.13 -8.40
N TRP A 74 -1.45 -0.50 -7.26
CA TRP A 74 -2.58 -0.12 -6.41
C TRP A 74 -2.34 -0.44 -4.94
N GLY A 75 -3.28 -0.08 -4.07
CA GLY A 75 -3.27 -0.46 -2.65
C GLY A 75 -2.19 0.26 -1.83
N ILE A 76 -1.61 -0.44 -0.84
CA ILE A 76 -0.59 0.13 0.04
C ILE A 76 0.65 0.56 -0.76
N THR A 77 1.08 -0.26 -1.74
CA THR A 77 2.22 0.07 -2.59
C THR A 77 2.00 1.38 -3.34
N ALA A 78 0.83 1.56 -3.98
CA ALA A 78 0.50 2.81 -4.66
C ALA A 78 0.39 4.01 -3.71
N ARG A 79 -0.09 3.81 -2.48
CA ARG A 79 -0.17 4.87 -1.46
C ARG A 79 1.21 5.35 -1.03
N ILE A 80 2.15 4.42 -0.84
CA ILE A 80 3.57 4.75 -0.56
C ILE A 80 4.16 5.50 -1.75
N THR A 81 3.96 4.99 -2.98
CA THR A 81 4.45 5.63 -4.20
C THR A 81 3.95 7.07 -4.32
N MET A 82 2.64 7.30 -4.13
CA MET A 82 2.03 8.64 -4.15
C MET A 82 2.69 9.57 -3.13
N ALA A 83 2.83 9.12 -1.87
CA ALA A 83 3.45 9.92 -0.81
C ALA A 83 4.94 10.22 -1.04
N VAL A 84 5.66 9.33 -1.74
CA VAL A 84 7.05 9.59 -2.14
C VAL A 84 7.10 10.59 -3.30
N VAL A 85 6.26 10.41 -4.32
CA VAL A 85 6.19 11.30 -5.49
C VAL A 85 5.83 12.73 -5.09
N ASP A 86 4.93 12.91 -4.12
CA ASP A 86 4.52 14.23 -3.59
C ASP A 86 5.66 14.98 -2.88
N LYS A 87 6.69 14.25 -2.41
CA LYS A 87 7.83 14.83 -1.66
C LYS A 87 9.06 15.08 -2.53
N LEU A 88 9.07 14.59 -3.77
CA LEU A 88 10.13 14.79 -4.76
C LEU A 88 9.75 15.90 -5.72
#